data_AF-A0A7S1QRY9-F1
#
_entry.id   AF-A0A7S1QRY9-F1
#
_cell.length_a   1.000
_cell.length_b   1.000
_cell.length_c   1.000
_cell.angle_alpha   90.00
_cell.angle_beta   90.00
_cell.angle_gamma   90.00
#
_symmetry.space_group_name_H-M   'P 1'
#
loop_
_entity.id
_entity.type
_entity.pdbx_description
1 polymer ?
#
loop_
_entity_poly.entity_id
_entity_poly.type
_entity_poly.pdbx_seq_one_letter_code
_entity_poly.pdbx_strand_id
1 'polypeptide(L)'
;AEARATGKNYTWVLELREDLLWLAPLNLSLFNASSAPRLYGIDCLVYGGLNDKALLYNQEAGSLLAHRYRAFYRDGPAMLDDSYNAECYLGGFVMAYGISATLVPVRYLGAVSSMYRQGADGGLDVCMRKTNQMLCLNPYYMPEYCEPFAQSMQRRASLCSDVE
;
A
#
# COMPACT_ATOMS: atom_id res chain seq x y z
N ALA A 1 -27.37 -16.61 -23.36
CA ALA A 1 -27.74 -15.37 -22.66
C ALA A 1 -26.52 -14.94 -21.86
N GLU A 2 -25.85 -13.87 -22.27
CA GLU A 2 -24.74 -13.31 -21.51
C GLU A 2 -25.28 -12.73 -20.21
N ALA A 3 -24.74 -13.17 -19.08
CA ALA A 3 -25.08 -12.62 -17.77
C ALA A 3 -24.73 -11.12 -17.77
N ARG A 4 -25.76 -10.25 -17.72
CA ARG A 4 -25.53 -8.82 -17.45
C ARG A 4 -24.85 -8.72 -16.09
N ALA A 5 -23.56 -8.40 -16.08
CA ALA A 5 -22.84 -8.11 -14.85
C ALA A 5 -23.49 -6.88 -14.18
N THR A 6 -24.32 -7.10 -13.17
CA THR A 6 -24.94 -6.05 -12.35
C THR A 6 -23.94 -5.55 -11.30
N GLY A 7 -22.76 -5.14 -11.75
CA GLY A 7 -21.73 -4.57 -10.88
C GLY A 7 -22.13 -3.16 -10.46
N LYS A 8 -22.09 -2.87 -9.16
CA LYS A 8 -22.12 -1.48 -8.69
C LYS A 8 -20.82 -0.80 -9.13
N ASN A 9 -20.91 0.39 -9.72
CA ASN A 9 -19.74 1.20 -10.02
C ASN A 9 -19.08 1.62 -8.70
N TYR A 10 -17.83 1.24 -8.51
CA TYR A 10 -17.00 1.71 -7.40
C TYR A 10 -16.34 3.03 -7.79
N THR A 11 -16.27 3.99 -6.86
CA THR A 11 -15.53 5.25 -7.09
C THR A 11 -14.06 5.11 -6.77
N TRP A 12 -13.74 4.28 -5.79
CA TRP A 12 -12.40 4.06 -5.25
C TRP A 12 -12.14 2.57 -5.09
N VAL A 13 -10.89 2.19 -5.30
CA VAL A 13 -10.34 0.87 -4.98
C VAL A 13 -9.13 1.10 -4.09
N LEU A 14 -9.16 0.48 -2.92
CA LEU A 14 -7.98 0.34 -2.06
C LEU A 14 -7.40 -1.04 -2.31
N GLU A 15 -6.17 -1.07 -2.80
CA GLU A 15 -5.41 -2.29 -2.99
C GLU A 15 -4.31 -2.37 -1.94
N LEU A 16 -4.34 -3.45 -1.18
CA LEU A 16 -3.35 -3.77 -0.16
C LEU A 16 -2.64 -5.06 -0.56
N ARG A 17 -1.32 -5.03 -0.49
CA ARG A 17 -0.45 -6.19 -0.70
C ARG A 17 0.36 -6.40 0.57
N GLU A 18 0.72 -7.64 0.86
CA GLU A 18 1.35 -8.09 2.12
C GLU A 18 0.45 -8.03 3.36
N ASP A 19 1.00 -8.47 4.50
CA ASP A 19 0.36 -8.45 5.83
C ASP A 19 0.42 -7.04 6.45
N LEU A 20 -0.26 -6.10 5.78
CA LEU A 20 -0.38 -4.72 6.22
C LEU A 20 -1.38 -4.60 7.38
N LEU A 21 -0.95 -3.94 8.44
CA LEU A 21 -1.82 -3.48 9.51
C LEU A 21 -2.27 -2.05 9.25
N TRP A 22 -3.57 -1.83 9.41
CA TRP A 22 -4.19 -0.53 9.23
C TRP A 22 -4.14 0.27 10.55
N LEU A 23 -3.47 1.41 10.53
CA LEU A 23 -3.18 2.28 11.67
C LEU A 23 -4.25 3.37 11.89
N ALA A 24 -4.99 3.75 10.84
CA ALA A 24 -5.85 4.93 10.87
C ALA A 24 -7.03 4.79 9.89
N PRO A 25 -8.28 5.14 10.23
CA PRO A 25 -9.38 5.12 9.27
C PRO A 25 -9.07 5.88 7.97
N LEU A 26 -9.42 5.30 6.82
CA LEU A 26 -9.20 5.93 5.51
C LEU A 26 -10.16 7.11 5.31
N ASN A 27 -9.64 8.33 5.18
CA ASN A 27 -10.45 9.49 4.84
C ASN A 27 -10.45 9.77 3.33
N LEU A 28 -11.47 9.28 2.63
CA LEU A 28 -11.63 9.44 1.18
C LEU A 28 -11.81 10.90 0.73
N SER A 29 -12.21 11.82 1.62
CA SER A 29 -12.43 13.23 1.26
C SER A 29 -11.13 13.97 0.92
N LEU A 30 -9.97 13.39 1.25
CA LEU A 30 -8.66 13.96 0.97
C LEU A 30 -8.18 13.69 -0.46
N PHE A 31 -8.91 12.84 -1.20
CA PHE A 31 -8.53 12.37 -2.52
C PHE A 31 -9.49 12.91 -3.58
N ASN A 32 -8.97 13.17 -4.78
CA ASN A 32 -9.75 13.73 -5.87
C ASN A 32 -10.37 12.61 -6.71
N ALA A 33 -11.69 12.47 -6.64
CA ALA A 33 -12.48 11.50 -7.39
C ALA A 33 -12.69 11.88 -8.87
N SER A 34 -11.70 12.52 -9.50
CA SER A 34 -11.69 12.90 -10.90
C SER A 34 -12.02 11.71 -11.82
N SER A 35 -12.57 12.00 -13.00
CA SER A 35 -12.75 11.02 -14.08
C SER A 35 -11.47 10.75 -14.88
N ALA A 36 -10.33 11.37 -14.53
CA ALA A 36 -9.03 11.00 -15.10
C ALA A 36 -8.39 9.89 -14.25
N PRO A 37 -7.64 8.93 -14.82
CA PRO A 37 -7.02 7.85 -14.06
C PRO A 37 -6.04 8.40 -13.02
N ARG A 38 -6.33 8.11 -11.74
CA ARG A 38 -5.54 8.58 -10.59
C ARG A 38 -5.17 7.44 -9.67
N LEU A 39 -3.93 7.50 -9.21
CA LEU A 39 -3.39 6.58 -8.23
C LEU A 39 -2.70 7.39 -7.12
N TYR A 40 -2.91 6.96 -5.89
CA TYR A 40 -2.28 7.47 -4.69
C TYR A 40 -1.53 6.32 -4.03
N GLY A 41 -0.29 6.55 -3.65
CA GLY A 41 0.50 5.58 -2.91
C GLY A 41 1.43 6.27 -1.94
N ILE A 42 1.91 5.51 -0.97
CA ILE A 42 2.82 6.03 0.05
C ILE A 42 4.16 6.38 -0.63
N ASP A 43 4.78 7.48 -0.21
CA ASP A 43 6.16 7.79 -0.57
C ASP A 43 7.12 6.75 0.05
N CYS A 44 7.71 5.89 -0.79
CA CYS A 44 8.72 4.95 -0.34
C CYS A 44 10.08 5.66 -0.22
N LEU A 45 10.35 6.21 0.97
CA LEU A 45 11.56 6.97 1.29
C LEU A 45 12.88 6.26 0.93
N VAL A 46 12.90 4.92 0.92
CA VAL A 46 14.11 4.11 0.70
C VAL A 46 14.43 3.96 -0.79
N TYR A 47 13.41 3.79 -1.63
CA TYR A 47 13.58 3.48 -3.05
C TYR A 47 13.16 4.64 -3.97
N GLY A 48 12.66 5.74 -3.41
CA GLY A 48 12.35 6.97 -4.13
C GLY A 48 11.22 6.75 -5.13
N GLY A 49 9.99 6.54 -4.63
CA GLY A 49 8.87 6.33 -5.52
C GLY A 49 7.60 5.85 -4.86
N LEU A 50 6.74 5.32 -5.70
CA LEU A 50 5.43 4.85 -5.35
C LEU A 50 5.51 3.50 -4.65
N ASN A 51 5.18 3.46 -3.36
CA ASN A 51 5.14 2.21 -2.62
C ASN A 51 4.10 1.25 -3.20
N ASP A 52 4.50 0.03 -3.51
CA ASP A 52 3.65 -0.96 -4.19
C ASP A 52 2.70 -1.73 -3.25
N LYS A 53 2.72 -1.43 -1.95
CA LYS A 53 2.03 -2.22 -0.91
C LYS A 53 0.65 -1.66 -0.57
N ALA A 54 0.50 -0.34 -0.58
CA ALA A 54 -0.77 0.32 -0.32
C ALA A 54 -1.07 1.35 -1.42
N LEU A 55 -2.05 1.03 -2.27
CA LEU A 55 -2.44 1.85 -3.40
C LEU A 55 -3.92 2.19 -3.29
N LEU A 56 -4.27 3.47 -3.42
CA LEU A 56 -5.64 3.93 -3.56
C LEU A 56 -5.81 4.52 -4.95
N TYR A 57 -6.76 4.03 -5.73
CA TYR A 57 -6.98 4.52 -7.08
C TYR A 57 -8.46 4.60 -7.42
N ASN A 58 -8.79 5.47 -8.36
CA ASN A 58 -10.16 5.61 -8.83
C ASN A 58 -10.53 4.51 -9.84
N GLN A 59 -11.80 4.48 -10.24
CA GLN A 59 -12.32 3.48 -11.18
C GLN A 59 -11.51 3.39 -12.48
N GLU A 60 -11.19 4.55 -13.07
CA GLU A 60 -10.49 4.66 -14.34
C GLU A 60 -9.09 4.05 -14.25
N ALA A 61 -8.31 4.41 -13.21
CA ALA A 61 -7.02 3.78 -12.98
C ALA A 61 -7.15 2.29 -12.65
N GLY A 62 -8.19 1.88 -11.92
CA GLY A 62 -8.44 0.48 -11.59
C GLY A 62 -8.66 -0.40 -12.83
N SER A 63 -9.36 0.12 -13.85
CA SER A 63 -9.54 -0.59 -15.12
C SER A 63 -8.21 -0.88 -15.82
N LEU A 64 -7.28 0.07 -15.78
CA LEU A 64 -5.93 -0.06 -16.37
C LEU A 64 -5.06 -0.99 -15.51
N LEU A 65 -5.06 -0.80 -14.19
CA LEU A 65 -4.25 -1.56 -13.25
C LEU A 65 -4.67 -3.04 -13.19
N ALA A 66 -5.94 -3.37 -13.43
CA ALA A 66 -6.39 -4.75 -13.57
C ALA A 66 -5.67 -5.51 -14.69
N HIS A 67 -5.19 -4.79 -15.72
CA HIS A 67 -4.44 -5.37 -16.83
C HIS A 67 -2.93 -5.48 -16.55
N ARG A 68 -2.42 -4.93 -15.44
CA ARG A 68 -0.96 -4.88 -15.18
C ARG A 68 -0.31 -6.27 -15.11
N TYR A 69 -0.97 -7.27 -14.53
CA TYR A 69 -0.41 -8.62 -14.47
C TYR A 69 -0.39 -9.26 -15.86
N ARG A 70 -1.42 -9.01 -16.66
CA ARG A 70 -1.45 -9.47 -18.05
C ARG A 70 -0.36 -8.79 -18.87
N ALA A 71 -0.11 -7.50 -18.67
CA ALA A 71 0.97 -6.78 -19.32
C ALA A 71 2.36 -7.35 -18.94
N PHE A 72 2.57 -7.69 -17.66
CA PHE A 72 3.81 -8.31 -17.18
C PHE A 72 4.07 -9.69 -17.81
N TYR A 73 3.04 -10.53 -17.94
CA TYR A 73 3.22 -11.91 -18.41
C TYR A 73 3.03 -12.14 -19.93
N ARG A 74 2.59 -11.15 -20.71
CA ARG A 74 2.28 -11.31 -22.15
C ARG A 74 2.83 -10.17 -23.01
N ASP A 75 4.14 -10.19 -23.26
CA ASP A 75 4.83 -9.37 -24.27
C ASP A 75 4.41 -7.89 -24.25
N GLY A 76 4.33 -7.31 -23.05
CA GLY A 76 4.04 -5.90 -22.86
C GLY A 76 5.11 -5.00 -23.51
N PRO A 77 4.87 -3.68 -23.63
CA PRO A 77 5.89 -2.78 -24.14
C PRO A 77 7.19 -2.93 -23.34
N ALA A 78 8.33 -3.05 -24.05
CA ALA A 78 9.66 -3.37 -23.52
C ALA A 78 10.13 -2.51 -22.32
N MET A 79 9.50 -1.36 -22.07
CA MET A 79 9.77 -0.53 -20.89
C MET A 79 9.41 -1.19 -19.55
N LEU A 80 8.63 -2.29 -19.56
CA LEU A 80 8.20 -2.99 -18.35
C LEU A 80 9.09 -4.18 -17.98
N ASP A 81 9.78 -4.76 -18.96
CA ASP A 81 10.61 -5.97 -18.80
C ASP A 81 11.96 -5.66 -18.13
N ASP A 82 12.42 -4.39 -18.16
CA ASP A 82 13.66 -3.91 -17.56
C ASP A 82 13.50 -3.44 -16.09
N SER A 83 12.37 -3.77 -15.44
CA SER A 83 12.14 -3.40 -14.04
C SER A 83 12.85 -4.36 -13.07
N TYR A 84 13.68 -3.81 -12.19
CA TYR A 84 14.44 -4.62 -11.22
C TYR A 84 13.68 -4.87 -9.90
N ASN A 85 12.54 -4.21 -9.69
CA ASN A 85 11.64 -4.45 -8.56
C ASN A 85 10.19 -4.04 -8.88
N ALA A 86 9.26 -4.35 -7.98
CA ALA A 86 7.83 -4.09 -8.16
C ALA A 86 7.44 -2.60 -8.16
N GLU A 87 8.17 -1.74 -7.45
CA GLU A 87 7.93 -0.29 -7.40
C GLU A 87 8.34 0.37 -8.72
N CYS A 88 9.49 -0.02 -9.29
CA CYS A 88 9.95 0.42 -10.61
C CYS A 88 9.00 -0.05 -11.72
N TYR A 89 8.55 -1.30 -11.65
CA TYR A 89 7.53 -1.82 -12.56
C TYR A 89 6.25 -0.98 -12.50
N LEU A 90 5.74 -0.73 -11.29
CA LEU A 90 4.52 0.05 -11.09
C LEU A 90 4.68 1.48 -11.60
N GLY A 91 5.83 2.12 -11.34
CA GLY A 91 6.13 3.46 -11.85
C GLY A 91 6.16 3.51 -13.38
N GLY A 92 6.83 2.55 -14.03
CA GLY A 92 6.85 2.43 -15.49
C GLY A 92 5.46 2.19 -16.07
N PHE A 93 4.66 1.32 -15.44
CA PHE A 93 3.28 1.04 -15.85
C PHE A 93 2.39 2.28 -15.75
N VAL A 94 2.42 2.97 -14.62
CA VAL A 94 1.65 4.21 -14.40
C VAL A 94 1.99 5.25 -15.47
N MET A 95 3.28 5.41 -15.79
CA MET A 95 3.73 6.34 -16.83
C MET A 95 3.26 5.93 -18.23
N ALA A 96 3.44 4.66 -18.60
CA ALA A 96 3.10 4.13 -19.93
C ALA A 96 1.58 4.22 -20.23
N TYR A 97 0.74 4.11 -19.20
CA TYR A 97 -0.72 4.14 -19.32
C TYR A 97 -1.33 5.50 -18.94
N GLY A 98 -0.50 6.55 -18.74
CA GLY A 98 -0.97 7.91 -18.48
C GLY A 98 -1.74 8.06 -17.16
N ILE A 99 -1.45 7.22 -16.16
CA ILE A 99 -2.06 7.30 -14.83
C ILE A 99 -1.36 8.42 -14.04
N SER A 100 -2.12 9.34 -13.46
CA SER A 100 -1.55 10.36 -12.59
C SER A 100 -1.31 9.78 -11.19
N ALA A 101 -0.04 9.52 -10.86
CA ALA A 101 0.36 9.09 -9.52
C ALA A 101 0.68 10.27 -8.60
N THR A 102 0.15 10.22 -7.38
CA THR A 102 0.45 11.19 -6.31
C THR A 102 1.00 10.45 -5.11
N LEU A 103 2.22 10.80 -4.69
CA LEU A 103 2.77 10.32 -3.44
C LEU A 103 2.06 11.01 -2.29
N VAL A 104 1.57 10.23 -1.34
CA VAL A 104 0.92 10.74 -0.14
C VAL A 104 1.72 10.37 1.09
N PRO A 105 1.74 11.24 2.12
CA PRO A 105 2.25 10.86 3.43
C PRO A 105 1.62 9.56 3.91
N VAL A 106 2.40 8.73 4.62
CA VAL A 106 1.92 7.48 5.27
C VAL A 106 0.61 7.72 6.02
N ARG A 107 0.42 8.92 6.60
CA ARG A 107 -0.79 9.25 7.33
C ARG A 107 -2.10 9.17 6.57
N TYR A 108 -2.07 9.29 5.25
CA TYR A 108 -3.27 9.23 4.42
C TYR A 108 -3.56 7.82 3.91
N LEU A 109 -2.57 6.93 3.92
CA LEU A 109 -2.68 5.51 3.65
C LEU A 109 -1.97 4.77 4.78
N GLY A 110 -2.56 4.84 5.99
CA GLY A 110 -1.92 4.43 7.24
C GLY A 110 -1.77 2.93 7.36
N ALA A 111 -0.99 2.29 6.48
CA ALA A 111 -0.73 0.87 6.48
C ALA A 111 0.75 0.61 6.75
N VAL A 112 1.05 -0.36 7.61
CA VAL A 112 2.42 -0.80 7.87
C VAL A 112 2.53 -2.32 7.83
N SER A 113 3.58 -2.83 7.18
CA SER A 113 3.86 -4.26 7.18
C SER A 113 4.14 -4.77 8.60
N SER A 114 3.52 -5.88 8.93
CA SER A 114 3.71 -6.59 10.18
C SER A 114 4.15 -8.04 9.96
N MET A 115 4.50 -8.71 11.03
CA MET A 115 4.72 -10.15 11.07
C MET A 115 4.09 -10.73 12.32
N TYR A 116 3.49 -11.91 12.18
CA TYR A 116 3.03 -12.69 13.32
C TYR A 116 4.18 -13.55 13.86
N ARG A 117 4.28 -13.69 15.17
CA ARG A 117 5.20 -14.62 15.82
C ARG A 117 4.49 -15.38 16.94
N GLN A 118 5.04 -16.52 17.31
CA GLN A 118 4.59 -17.21 18.52
C GLN A 118 5.31 -16.64 19.74
N GLY A 119 4.54 -16.17 20.72
CA GLY A 119 5.03 -15.68 22.00
C GLY A 119 5.48 -16.81 22.93
N ALA A 120 6.22 -16.47 23.99
CA ALA A 120 6.74 -17.43 24.97
C ALA A 120 5.64 -18.18 25.74
N ASP A 121 4.43 -17.64 25.79
CA ASP A 121 3.23 -18.26 26.38
C ASP A 121 2.45 -19.13 25.39
N GLY A 122 2.98 -19.33 24.18
CA GLY A 122 2.32 -20.05 23.09
C GLY A 122 1.27 -19.22 22.33
N GLY A 123 1.02 -17.97 22.72
CA GLY A 123 0.14 -17.04 22.03
C GLY A 123 0.71 -16.53 20.70
N LEU A 124 -0.10 -15.81 19.93
CA LEU A 124 0.32 -15.10 18.72
C LEU A 124 0.57 -13.62 19.06
N ASP A 125 1.76 -13.12 18.77
CA ASP A 125 2.10 -11.70 18.83
C ASP A 125 2.15 -11.12 17.42
N VAL A 126 1.91 -9.81 17.32
CA VAL A 126 2.10 -9.06 16.08
C VAL A 126 3.23 -8.06 16.26
N CYS A 127 4.17 -8.06 15.32
CA CYS A 127 5.36 -7.22 15.37
C CYS A 127 5.49 -6.40 14.10
N MET A 128 5.87 -5.12 14.23
CA MET A 128 6.19 -4.28 13.08
C MET A 128 7.60 -4.56 12.58
N ARG A 129 7.75 -4.61 11.24
CA ARG A 129 9.07 -4.67 10.60
C ARG A 129 9.90 -3.43 10.97
N LYS A 130 11.22 -3.59 11.07
CA LYS A 130 12.17 -2.52 11.42
C LYS A 130 12.03 -1.27 10.55
N THR A 131 11.76 -1.45 9.26
CA THR A 131 11.50 -0.34 8.33
C THR A 131 10.29 0.51 8.71
N ASN A 132 9.25 -0.11 9.30
CA ASN A 132 8.06 0.59 9.79
C ASN A 132 8.24 1.18 11.18
N GLN A 133 9.23 0.71 11.96
CA GLN A 133 9.59 1.31 13.24
C GLN A 133 10.07 2.75 13.04
N MET A 134 10.79 3.05 11.95
CA MET A 134 11.19 4.43 11.64
C MET A 134 10.00 5.37 11.44
N LEU A 135 8.87 4.87 10.93
CA LEU A 135 7.64 5.65 10.78
C LEU A 135 7.00 5.99 12.12
N CYS A 136 7.14 5.10 13.11
CA CYS A 136 6.63 5.31 14.47
C CYS A 136 7.56 6.07 15.40
N LEU A 137 8.87 5.94 15.20
CA LEU A 137 9.89 6.57 16.05
C LEU A 137 10.24 7.99 15.60
N ASN A 138 9.89 8.36 14.37
CA ASN A 138 10.15 9.70 13.87
C ASN A 138 8.94 10.62 14.18
N PRO A 139 9.13 11.66 15.02
CA PRO A 139 8.04 12.55 15.47
C PRO A 139 7.38 13.32 14.32
N TYR A 140 8.03 13.40 13.16
CA TYR A 140 7.47 14.02 11.96
C TYR A 140 6.45 13.13 11.23
N TYR A 141 6.43 11.82 11.51
CA TYR A 141 5.70 10.87 10.67
C TYR A 141 4.36 10.40 11.22
N MET A 142 4.17 10.28 12.55
CA MET A 142 2.87 10.11 13.25
C MET A 142 3.04 9.46 14.65
N PRO A 143 3.49 10.18 15.69
CA PRO A 143 3.54 9.61 17.04
C PRO A 143 2.14 9.21 17.55
N GLU A 144 1.10 9.98 17.21
CA GLU A 144 -0.30 9.80 17.64
C GLU A 144 -0.97 8.53 17.11
N TYR A 145 -0.44 7.91 16.06
CA TYR A 145 -1.04 6.70 15.47
C TYR A 145 -0.30 5.43 15.88
N CYS A 146 0.94 5.59 16.33
CA CYS A 146 1.68 4.52 16.98
C CYS A 146 1.32 4.43 18.47
N GLU A 147 0.69 5.45 19.07
CA GLU A 147 0.27 5.42 20.47
C GLU A 147 -0.93 4.48 20.74
N PRO A 148 -2.06 4.54 19.99
CA PRO A 148 -3.15 3.57 20.13
C PRO A 148 -2.71 2.16 19.73
N PHE A 149 -1.75 2.05 18.82
CA PHE A 149 -1.12 0.78 18.46
C PHE A 149 -0.25 0.25 19.60
N ALA A 150 0.59 1.08 20.22
CA ALA A 150 1.36 0.74 21.41
C ALA A 150 0.46 0.41 22.61
N GLN A 151 -0.67 1.10 22.78
CA GLN A 151 -1.63 0.88 23.86
C GLN A 151 -2.51 -0.37 23.63
N SER A 152 -2.97 -0.62 22.40
CA SER A 152 -3.70 -1.86 22.06
C SER A 152 -2.78 -3.09 22.04
N MET A 153 -1.50 -2.89 21.74
CA MET A 153 -0.50 -3.95 21.75
C MET A 153 0.34 -4.05 23.04
N GLN A 154 0.07 -3.21 24.05
CA GLN A 154 0.80 -3.14 25.33
C GLN A 154 0.74 -4.42 26.16
N ARG A 155 0.01 -5.45 25.71
CA ARG A 155 0.05 -6.79 26.33
C ARG A 155 1.00 -7.77 25.64
N ARG A 156 1.39 -7.58 24.36
CA ARG A 156 2.15 -8.61 23.60
C ARG A 156 3.07 -8.15 22.45
N ALA A 157 3.08 -6.90 22.03
CA ALA A 157 4.02 -6.49 20.99
C ALA A 157 5.37 -6.13 21.57
N SER A 158 6.40 -6.87 21.18
CA SER A 158 7.77 -6.38 21.28
C SER A 158 8.26 -5.92 19.92
N LEU A 159 9.22 -5.00 19.92
CA LEU A 159 10.03 -4.69 18.75
C LEU A 159 10.75 -5.98 18.34
N CYS A 160 10.65 -6.38 17.08
CA CYS A 160 11.53 -7.40 16.52
C CYS A 160 12.88 -6.71 16.27
N SER A 161 13.80 -6.80 17.22
CA SER A 161 15.18 -6.32 17.03
C SER A 161 16.00 -7.24 16.13
N ASP A 162 15.55 -8.49 15.92
CA ASP A 162 16.45 -9.59 15.52
C ASP A 162 16.07 -10.32 14.21
N VAL A 163 15.22 -9.75 13.35
CA VAL A 163 14.86 -10.39 12.07
C VAL A 163 15.17 -9.44 10.91
N GLU A 164 16.30 -9.69 10.25
CA GLU A 164 16.66 -9.16 8.93
C GLU A 164 16.05 -10.02 7.82
#